data_AF-A0A973M707-F1
#
_entry.id   AF-A0A973M707-F1
#
_cell.length_a   1.000
_cell.length_b   1.000
_cell.length_c   1.000
_cell.angle_alpha   90.00
_cell.angle_beta   90.00
_cell.angle_gamma   90.00
#
_symmetry.space_group_name_H-M   'P 1'
#
loop_
_entity.id
_entity.type
_entity.pdbx_description
1 polymer ?
#
loop_
_entity_poly.entity_id
_entity_poly.type
_entity_poly.pdbx_seq_one_letter_code
_entity_poly.pdbx_strand_id
1 'polypeptide(L)'
;IRRAGSLLPTLATSHMRQIDDVLRLLIDYVAEHGASTEQRVLLHSITADYLPTSLRVYRALPPETQADGSPETEKLLEQLDILHATALDLDHQVRTGAIAELSAHGRFLRDKFDVDGVRIPQKEGP
;
A
#
# COMPACT_ATOMS: atom_id res chain seq x y z
N ILE A 1 -9.06 -19.82 25.30
CA ILE A 1 -9.54 -19.03 24.16
C ILE A 1 -8.33 -18.78 23.25
N ARG A 2 -8.07 -19.68 22.29
CA ARG A 2 -6.92 -19.60 21.38
C ARG A 2 -7.42 -19.54 19.93
N ARG A 3 -6.93 -18.51 19.24
CA ARG A 3 -6.51 -18.50 17.82
C ARG A 3 -7.59 -18.75 16.77
N ALA A 4 -8.12 -17.64 16.26
CA ALA A 4 -8.19 -17.42 14.83
C ALA A 4 -7.75 -15.98 14.59
N GLY A 5 -6.44 -15.72 14.68
CA GLY A 5 -5.89 -14.62 13.90
C GLY A 5 -6.03 -15.08 12.47
N SER A 6 -7.03 -14.58 11.75
CA SER A 6 -7.23 -14.96 10.36
C SER A 6 -5.92 -14.71 9.62
N LEU A 7 -5.38 -15.79 9.05
CA LEU A 7 -4.43 -15.64 7.97
C LEU A 7 -5.17 -14.87 6.88
N LEU A 8 -4.51 -13.89 6.26
CA LEU A 8 -5.08 -13.21 5.11
C LEU A 8 -5.50 -14.27 4.07
N PRO A 9 -6.59 -14.03 3.32
CA PRO A 9 -6.91 -14.78 2.11
C PRO A 9 -5.67 -15.14 1.30
N THR A 10 -5.66 -16.31 0.66
CA THR A 10 -4.47 -16.80 -0.07
C THR A 10 -4.04 -15.79 -1.13
N LEU A 11 -4.99 -15.22 -1.87
CA LEU A 11 -4.72 -14.19 -2.88
C LEU A 11 -4.15 -12.92 -2.25
N ALA A 12 -4.74 -12.42 -1.15
CA ALA A 12 -4.22 -11.24 -0.47
C ALA A 12 -2.79 -11.47 0.05
N THR A 13 -2.49 -12.65 0.59
CA THR A 13 -1.13 -13.04 1.00
C THR A 13 -0.16 -13.06 -0.17
N SER A 14 -0.60 -13.56 -1.33
CA SER A 14 0.21 -13.58 -2.56
C SER A 14 0.53 -12.16 -3.06
N HIS A 15 -0.48 -11.29 -3.14
CA HIS A 15 -0.29 -9.88 -3.55
C HIS A 15 0.62 -9.14 -2.57
N MET A 16 0.45 -9.35 -1.27
CA MET A 16 1.33 -8.78 -0.25
C MET A 16 2.80 -9.15 -0.47
N ARG A 17 3.11 -10.40 -0.79
CA ARG A 17 4.50 -10.80 -1.10
C ARG A 17 5.04 -10.11 -2.34
N GLN A 18 4.24 -9.96 -3.39
CA GLN A 18 4.67 -9.26 -4.61
C GLN A 18 5.00 -7.80 -4.31
N ILE A 19 4.16 -7.12 -3.52
CA ILE A 19 4.42 -5.76 -3.07
C ILE A 19 5.70 -5.69 -2.24
N ASP A 20 5.86 -6.59 -1.26
CA ASP A 20 7.06 -6.64 -0.41
C ASP A 20 8.35 -6.88 -1.22
N ASP A 21 8.30 -7.73 -2.23
CA ASP A 21 9.45 -8.01 -3.12
C ASP A 21 9.89 -6.76 -3.89
N VAL A 22 8.93 -6.00 -4.43
CA VAL A 22 9.21 -4.73 -5.13
C VAL A 22 9.71 -3.67 -4.16
N LEU A 23 9.02 -3.47 -3.05
CA LEU A 23 9.34 -2.43 -2.07
C LEU A 23 10.72 -2.65 -1.46
N ARG A 24 11.09 -3.90 -1.15
CA ARG A 24 12.41 -4.21 -0.60
C ARG A 24 13.52 -3.80 -1.56
N LEU A 25 13.42 -4.20 -2.83
CA LEU A 25 14.42 -3.86 -3.85
C LEU A 25 14.49 -2.36 -4.12
N LEU A 26 13.34 -1.68 -4.10
CA LEU A 26 13.26 -0.23 -4.28
C LEU A 26 13.88 0.51 -3.08
N ILE A 27 13.57 0.10 -1.86
CA ILE A 27 14.16 0.70 -0.63
C ILE A 27 15.67 0.58 -0.66
N ASP A 28 16.20 -0.61 -0.97
CA ASP A 28 17.63 -0.86 -1.06
C ASP A 28 18.27 0.04 -2.14
N TYR A 29 17.66 0.13 -3.31
CA TYR A 29 18.14 0.98 -4.40
C TYR A 29 18.14 2.47 -4.04
N VAL A 30 17.05 2.98 -3.44
CA VAL A 30 16.90 4.38 -3.00
C VAL A 30 17.89 4.73 -1.89
N ALA A 31 18.22 3.78 -1.02
CA ALA A 31 19.24 3.98 0.02
C ALA A 31 20.64 4.12 -0.58
N GLU A 32 20.95 3.37 -1.64
CA GLU A 32 22.27 3.38 -2.29
C GLU A 32 22.45 4.54 -3.28
N HIS A 33 21.43 4.81 -4.11
CA HIS A 33 21.53 5.74 -5.25
C HIS A 33 20.81 7.08 -5.01
N GLY A 34 19.97 7.14 -3.98
CA GLY A 34 19.09 8.27 -3.73
C GLY A 34 17.82 8.28 -4.60
N ALA A 35 16.95 9.24 -4.30
CA ALA A 35 15.71 9.54 -5.01
C ALA A 35 15.32 11.01 -4.72
N SER A 36 14.41 11.57 -5.51
CA SER A 36 13.84 12.89 -5.23
C SER A 36 13.06 12.91 -3.92
N THR A 37 12.81 14.10 -3.37
CA THR A 37 12.02 14.26 -2.14
C THR A 37 10.63 13.63 -2.31
N GLU A 38 9.98 13.86 -3.43
CA GLU A 38 8.62 13.39 -3.73
C GLU A 38 8.58 11.87 -3.90
N GLN A 39 9.59 11.28 -4.54
CA GLN A 39 9.73 9.82 -4.64
C GLN A 39 9.90 9.19 -3.25
N ARG A 40 10.69 9.82 -2.36
CA ARG A 40 10.84 9.35 -0.97
C ARG A 40 9.55 9.51 -0.17
N VAL A 41 8.83 10.63 -0.35
CA VAL A 41 7.52 10.84 0.28
C VAL A 41 6.53 9.78 -0.18
N LEU A 42 6.45 9.49 -1.47
CA LEU A 42 5.55 8.45 -2.01
C LEU A 42 5.91 7.06 -1.46
N LEU A 43 7.19 6.68 -1.49
CA LEU A 43 7.66 5.42 -0.92
C LEU A 43 7.30 5.32 0.57
N HIS A 44 7.49 6.40 1.32
CA HIS A 44 7.11 6.46 2.73
C HIS A 44 5.60 6.33 2.92
N SER A 45 4.77 7.01 2.14
CA SER A 45 3.31 6.89 2.23
C SER A 45 2.81 5.47 1.94
N ILE A 46 3.39 4.78 0.95
CA ILE A 46 3.04 3.37 0.67
C ILE A 46 3.39 2.48 1.87
N THR A 47 4.63 2.58 2.36
CA THR A 47 5.20 1.66 3.36
C THR A 47 4.74 1.93 4.78
N ALA A 48 4.49 3.18 5.14
CA ALA A 48 4.17 3.59 6.51
C ALA A 48 2.67 3.87 6.73
N ASP A 49 1.89 4.04 5.66
CA ASP A 49 0.49 4.42 5.78
C ASP A 49 -0.46 3.51 4.99
N TYR A 50 -0.47 3.62 3.65
CA TYR A 50 -1.54 2.99 2.86
C TYR A 50 -1.55 1.47 2.99
N LEU A 51 -0.38 0.82 2.88
CA LEU A 51 -0.30 -0.64 2.99
C LEU A 51 -0.63 -1.13 4.42
N PRO A 52 0.02 -0.62 5.49
CA PRO A 52 -0.35 -1.00 6.86
C PRO A 52 -1.80 -0.72 7.20
N THR A 53 -2.35 0.42 6.76
CA THR A 53 -3.72 0.80 7.07
C THR A 53 -4.74 -0.09 6.36
N SER A 54 -4.55 -0.39 5.07
CA SER A 54 -5.45 -1.30 4.32
C SER A 54 -5.55 -2.67 5.00
N LEU A 55 -4.40 -3.22 5.40
CA LEU A 55 -4.35 -4.49 6.13
C LEU A 55 -5.00 -4.40 7.51
N ARG A 56 -4.75 -3.33 8.25
CA ARG A 56 -5.34 -3.12 9.58
C ARG A 56 -6.87 -3.00 9.51
N VAL A 57 -7.38 -2.25 8.53
CA VAL A 57 -8.82 -2.08 8.32
C VAL A 57 -9.45 -3.43 7.97
N TYR A 58 -8.90 -4.15 7.00
CA TYR A 58 -9.42 -5.47 6.62
C TYR A 58 -9.41 -6.46 7.79
N ARG A 59 -8.32 -6.52 8.56
CA ARG A 59 -8.20 -7.43 9.72
C ARG A 59 -9.12 -7.08 10.89
N ALA A 60 -9.63 -5.85 10.94
CA ALA A 60 -10.59 -5.43 11.96
C ALA A 60 -12.03 -5.83 11.63
N LEU A 61 -12.30 -6.31 10.40
CA LEU A 61 -13.61 -6.77 9.99
C LEU A 61 -13.99 -8.09 10.67
N PRO A 62 -15.30 -8.41 10.78
CA PRO A 62 -15.74 -9.70 11.30
C PRO A 62 -15.14 -10.87 10.49
N PRO A 63 -14.67 -11.97 11.13
CA PRO A 63 -14.03 -13.09 10.42
C PRO A 63 -14.87 -13.70 9.28
N GLU A 64 -16.19 -13.66 9.38
CA GLU A 64 -17.13 -14.12 8.37
C GLU A 64 -17.09 -13.33 7.04
N THR A 65 -16.62 -12.08 7.08
CA THR A 65 -16.44 -11.25 5.88
C THR A 65 -15.04 -11.37 5.29
N GLN A 66 -14.19 -12.25 5.84
CA GLN A 66 -12.81 -12.43 5.40
C GLN A 66 -12.63 -13.68 4.52
N ALA A 67 -13.73 -14.15 3.92
CA ALA A 67 -13.70 -15.28 3.00
C ALA A 67 -13.09 -14.87 1.65
N ASP A 68 -12.48 -15.84 0.96
CA ASP A 68 -12.09 -15.69 -0.44
C ASP A 68 -13.33 -15.33 -1.28
N GLY A 69 -13.23 -14.28 -2.12
CA GLY A 69 -14.33 -13.80 -2.96
C GLY A 69 -15.45 -13.03 -2.23
N SER A 70 -15.28 -12.70 -0.95
CA SER A 70 -16.15 -11.73 -0.29
C SER A 70 -15.91 -10.31 -0.85
N PRO A 71 -16.93 -9.43 -0.85
CA PRO A 71 -16.77 -8.04 -1.27
C PRO A 71 -15.64 -7.31 -0.53
N GLU A 72 -15.43 -7.61 0.74
CA GLU A 72 -14.38 -7.02 1.57
C GLU A 72 -12.99 -7.52 1.15
N THR A 73 -12.84 -8.81 0.81
CA THR A 73 -11.60 -9.36 0.26
C THR A 73 -11.33 -8.81 -1.14
N GLU A 74 -12.34 -8.70 -1.99
CA GLU A 74 -12.21 -8.08 -3.32
C GLU A 74 -11.75 -6.63 -3.20
N LYS A 75 -12.33 -5.86 -2.26
CA LYS A 75 -11.91 -4.49 -2.00
C LYS A 75 -10.46 -4.38 -1.53
N LEU A 76 -10.02 -5.29 -0.65
CA LEU A 76 -8.63 -5.35 -0.25
C LEU A 76 -7.72 -5.63 -1.45
N LEU A 77 -8.09 -6.60 -2.30
CA LEU A 77 -7.30 -6.95 -3.48
C LEU A 77 -7.17 -5.76 -4.45
N GLU A 78 -8.25 -5.02 -4.70
CA GLU A 78 -8.19 -3.78 -5.49
C GLU A 78 -7.20 -2.76 -4.91
N GLN A 79 -7.19 -2.58 -3.58
CA GLN A 79 -6.26 -1.68 -2.91
C GLN A 79 -4.82 -2.16 -3.05
N LEU A 80 -4.57 -3.45 -2.89
CA LEU A 80 -3.24 -4.05 -3.05
C LEU A 80 -2.74 -3.91 -4.50
N ASP A 81 -3.61 -4.08 -5.50
CA ASP A 81 -3.25 -3.92 -6.90
C ASP A 81 -2.83 -2.49 -7.23
N ILE A 82 -3.55 -1.50 -6.69
CA ILE A 82 -3.20 -0.09 -6.85
C ILE A 82 -1.83 0.21 -6.22
N LEU A 83 -1.58 -0.32 -5.02
CA LEU A 83 -0.29 -0.14 -4.34
C LEU A 83 0.85 -0.83 -5.08
N HIS A 84 0.63 -2.03 -5.60
CA HIS A 84 1.62 -2.76 -6.39
C HIS A 84 1.97 -2.02 -7.68
N ALA A 85 0.96 -1.58 -8.44
CA ALA A 85 1.17 -0.81 -9.66
C ALA A 85 1.93 0.50 -9.39
N THR A 86 1.59 1.20 -8.31
CA THR A 86 2.29 2.43 -7.92
C THR A 86 3.74 2.17 -7.50
N ALA A 87 4.01 1.06 -6.80
CA ALA A 87 5.38 0.68 -6.42
C ALA A 87 6.23 0.32 -7.64
N LEU A 88 5.68 -0.40 -8.62
CA LEU A 88 6.36 -0.73 -9.88
C LEU A 88 6.69 0.52 -10.70
N ASP A 89 5.73 1.43 -10.82
CA ASP A 89 5.95 2.69 -11.53
C ASP A 89 7.01 3.57 -10.83
N LEU A 90 6.98 3.63 -9.50
CA LEU A 90 8.00 4.32 -8.72
C LEU A 90 9.39 3.69 -8.90
N ASP A 91 9.50 2.36 -8.89
CA ASP A 91 10.76 1.65 -9.17
C ASP A 91 11.30 1.99 -10.56
N HIS A 92 10.44 1.97 -11.57
CA HIS A 92 10.81 2.37 -12.92
C HIS A 92 11.31 3.83 -12.99
N GLN A 93 10.61 4.77 -12.35
CA GLN A 93 11.00 6.18 -12.33
C GLN A 93 12.35 6.40 -11.64
N VAL A 94 12.55 5.78 -10.47
CA VAL A 94 13.78 5.90 -9.71
C VAL A 94 14.97 5.34 -10.51
N ARG A 95 14.80 4.20 -11.19
CA ARG A 95 15.87 3.58 -12.00
C ARG A 95 16.20 4.35 -13.28
N THR A 96 15.20 4.96 -13.91
CA THR A 96 15.40 5.71 -15.16
C THR A 96 15.81 7.16 -14.92
N GLY A 97 15.77 7.63 -13.67
CA GLY A 97 15.90 9.05 -13.36
C GLY A 97 14.74 9.89 -13.91
N ALA A 98 13.64 9.25 -14.32
CA ALA A 98 12.47 9.95 -14.81
C ALA A 98 11.82 10.71 -13.65
N ILE A 99 11.79 12.03 -13.78
CA ILE A 99 10.95 12.87 -12.94
C ILE A 99 9.55 12.79 -13.55
N ALA A 100 8.70 11.88 -13.05
CA ALA A 100 7.28 11.92 -13.39
C ALA A 100 6.66 13.22 -12.86
N GLU A 101 5.62 13.72 -13.52
CA GLU A 101 4.85 14.87 -13.04
C GLU A 101 4.46 14.66 -11.56
N LEU A 102 5.17 15.39 -10.69
CA LEU A 102 5.55 15.09 -9.29
C LEU A 102 4.40 14.97 -8.28
N SER A 103 3.16 14.79 -8.72
CA SER A 103 2.01 14.88 -7.84
C SER A 103 0.80 14.03 -8.25
N ALA A 104 0.85 13.30 -9.36
CA ALA A 104 -0.27 12.44 -9.76
C ALA A 104 -0.45 11.25 -8.80
N HIS A 105 0.59 10.48 -8.52
CA HIS A 105 0.51 9.27 -7.68
C HIS A 105 0.08 9.55 -6.24
N GLY A 106 0.71 10.50 -5.56
CA GLY A 106 0.37 10.84 -4.18
C GLY A 106 -1.02 11.47 -4.01
N ARG A 107 -1.52 12.19 -5.02
CA ARG A 107 -2.91 12.68 -5.03
C ARG A 107 -3.88 11.58 -5.37
N PHE A 108 -3.58 10.76 -6.38
CA PHE A 108 -4.40 9.62 -6.76
C PHE A 108 -4.59 8.63 -5.62
N LEU A 109 -3.52 8.25 -4.91
CA LEU A 109 -3.64 7.39 -3.73
C LEU A 109 -4.49 8.06 -2.65
N ARG A 110 -4.23 9.33 -2.34
CA ARG A 110 -5.04 10.04 -1.35
C ARG A 110 -6.52 10.08 -1.74
N ASP A 111 -6.85 10.45 -2.98
CA ASP A 111 -8.22 10.50 -3.47
C ASP A 111 -8.89 9.12 -3.40
N LYS A 112 -8.17 8.06 -3.80
CA LYS A 112 -8.69 6.69 -3.77
C LYS A 112 -8.94 6.19 -2.36
N PHE A 113 -8.01 6.43 -1.44
CA PHE A 113 -8.08 5.91 -0.07
C PHE A 113 -8.91 6.79 0.88
N ASP A 114 -9.01 8.11 0.65
CA ASP A 114 -9.89 9.02 1.39
C ASP A 114 -11.37 8.81 1.01
N VAL A 115 -11.66 8.51 -0.27
CA VAL A 115 -13.03 8.23 -0.74
C VAL A 115 -13.50 6.83 -0.34
N ASP A 116 -12.61 5.84 -0.35
CA ASP A 116 -12.94 4.44 -0.01
C ASP A 116 -12.91 4.13 1.51
N GLY A 117 -12.86 5.16 2.36
CA GLY A 117 -13.16 5.05 3.80
C GLY A 117 -11.97 4.85 4.74
N VAL A 118 -10.73 4.97 4.25
CA VAL A 118 -9.55 5.02 5.13
C VAL A 118 -9.34 6.47 5.58
N ARG A 119 -10.12 6.94 6.56
CA ARG A 119 -9.77 8.19 7.25
C ARG A 119 -8.48 7.97 8.05
N ILE A 120 -7.36 8.49 7.56
CA ILE A 120 -6.17 8.69 8.39
C ILE A 120 -6.53 9.83 9.36
N PRO A 121 -6.65 9.58 10.68
CA PRO A 121 -6.77 10.68 11.61
C PRO A 121 -5.46 11.48 11.54
N GLN A 122 -5.53 12.66 10.93
CA GLN A 122 -4.50 13.68 11.08
C GLN A 122 -4.35 13.89 12.59
N LYS A 123 -3.21 13.48 13.14
CA LYS A 123 -2.86 13.78 14.52
C LYS A 123 -2.52 15.27 14.56
N GLU A 124 -3.55 16.10 14.63
CA GLU A 124 -3.38 17.47 15.07
C GLU A 124 -2.83 17.41 16.50
N GLY A 125 -1.77 18.16 16.73
CA GLY A 125 -1.34 18.46 18.08
C GLY A 125 -0.39 19.64 18.07
N PRO A 126 -0.03 20.14 19.26
CA PRO A 126 -0.83 20.25 20.47
C PRO A 126 -1.76 21.48 20.45
#